data_AF-D5CR72-F1
#
_entry.id   AF-D5CR72-F1
#
_cell.length_a   1.000
_cell.length_b   1.000
_cell.length_c   1.000
_cell.angle_alpha   90.00
_cell.angle_beta   90.00
_cell.angle_gamma   90.00
#
_symmetry.space_group_name_H-M   'P 1'
#
loop_
_entity.id
_entity.type
_entity.pdbx_description
1 polymer ?
#
loop_
_entity_poly.entity_id
_entity_poly.type
_entity_poly.pdbx_seq_one_letter_code
_entity_poly.pdbx_strand_id
1 'polypeptide(L)'
;MKSFLRENPTIAFGLGLPLLLVVVFLLVSGIPALLVDPPKYDVLYATEYNNYNNYQNGVQISVVDHKVQVVYLGSAMGYQKPRLWRYSPKTGGVQEIPIMLPPGLVPLGQRPVTPADTAKITPIEVPDLVGLTVDSSSVAPDGYEFSAGTNGYSGDVFTGLFYSGRYRNEAVLTKKGRSIRLPNAGNNLYYANNTHFVGWVVAP
;
A
#
# COMPACT_ATOMS: atom_id res chain seq x y z
N MET A 1 45.55 -12.70 16.45
CA MET A 1 44.70 -12.99 15.27
C MET A 1 45.48 -13.13 13.95
N LYS A 2 46.50 -12.30 13.66
CA LYS A 2 47.28 -12.41 12.40
C LYS A 2 48.04 -13.74 12.21
N SER A 3 48.55 -14.39 13.27
CA SER A 3 49.28 -15.66 13.10
C SER A 3 48.34 -16.84 12.82
N PHE A 4 47.21 -16.91 13.53
CA PHE A 4 46.22 -18.01 13.40
C PHE A 4 45.62 -18.15 11.99
N LEU A 5 45.32 -17.03 11.32
CA LEU A 5 44.82 -17.01 9.94
C LEU A 5 45.90 -17.38 8.91
N ARG A 6 47.17 -17.12 9.23
CA ARG A 6 48.31 -17.42 8.37
C ARG A 6 48.76 -18.87 8.50
N GLU A 7 48.59 -19.46 9.68
CA GLU A 7 48.93 -20.85 10.01
C GLU A 7 47.86 -21.84 9.52
N ASN A 8 46.60 -21.39 9.36
CA ASN A 8 45.49 -22.25 8.94
C ASN A 8 44.71 -21.63 7.76
N PRO A 9 45.30 -21.58 6.55
CA PRO A 9 44.70 -20.93 5.40
C PRO A 9 43.35 -21.55 5.03
N THR A 10 43.17 -22.86 5.19
CA THR A 10 41.91 -23.55 4.92
C THR A 10 40.76 -23.05 5.79
N ILE A 11 41.02 -22.75 7.07
CA ILE A 11 40.02 -22.21 8.00
C ILE A 11 39.75 -20.73 7.67
N ALA A 12 40.80 -19.98 7.35
CA ALA A 12 40.68 -18.58 6.96
C ALA A 12 39.84 -18.41 5.68
N PHE A 13 40.05 -19.24 4.65
CA PHE A 13 39.24 -19.22 3.43
C PHE A 13 37.85 -19.83 3.65
N GLY A 14 37.77 -20.95 4.38
CA GLY A 14 36.52 -21.66 4.65
C GLY A 14 35.51 -20.85 5.46
N LEU A 15 35.97 -20.04 6.41
CA LEU A 15 35.11 -19.17 7.23
C LEU A 15 35.07 -17.72 6.71
N GLY A 16 36.19 -17.22 6.17
CA GLY A 16 36.31 -15.84 5.72
C GLY A 16 35.55 -15.55 4.43
N LEU A 17 35.52 -16.48 3.47
CA LEU A 17 34.81 -16.26 2.21
C LEU A 17 33.28 -16.14 2.41
N PRO A 18 32.61 -17.03 3.18
CA PRO A 18 31.18 -16.86 3.47
C PRO A 18 30.87 -15.58 4.24
N LEU A 19 31.68 -15.23 5.24
CA LEU A 19 31.48 -14.01 6.01
C LEU A 19 31.62 -12.76 5.14
N LEU A 20 32.62 -12.73 4.25
CA LEU A 20 32.82 -11.65 3.31
C LEU A 20 31.63 -11.51 2.35
N LEU A 21 31.08 -12.63 1.85
CA LEU A 21 29.88 -12.62 1.02
C LEU A 21 28.69 -12.02 1.77
N VAL A 22 28.49 -12.37 3.05
CA VAL A 22 27.42 -11.79 3.89
C VAL A 22 27.60 -10.28 4.05
N VAL A 23 28.83 -9.80 4.30
CA VAL A 23 29.10 -8.35 4.44
C VAL A 23 28.85 -7.60 3.13
N VAL A 24 29.38 -8.11 2.02
CA VAL A 24 29.15 -7.52 0.69
C VAL A 24 27.65 -7.48 0.38
N PHE A 25 26.92 -8.53 0.72
CA PHE A 25 25.48 -8.60 0.55
C PHE A 25 24.73 -7.55 1.38
N LEU A 26 25.10 -7.38 2.65
CA LEU A 26 24.49 -6.35 3.52
C LEU A 26 24.77 -4.94 2.99
N LEU A 27 25.97 -4.71 2.44
CA LEU A 27 26.30 -3.45 1.81
C LEU A 27 25.43 -3.22 0.57
N VAL A 28 25.37 -4.17 -0.36
CA VAL A 28 24.60 -4.03 -1.62
C VAL A 28 23.10 -3.87 -1.36
N SER A 29 22.53 -4.62 -0.41
CA SER A 29 21.10 -4.50 -0.06
C SER A 29 20.74 -3.18 0.62
N GLY A 30 21.70 -2.53 1.30
CA GLY A 30 21.50 -1.22 1.92
C GLY A 30 21.64 -0.03 0.96
N ILE A 31 22.23 -0.21 -0.22
CA ILE A 31 22.50 0.88 -1.18
C ILE A 31 21.22 1.66 -1.58
N PRO A 32 20.10 1.01 -1.93
CA PRO A 32 18.89 1.75 -2.33
C PRO A 32 18.34 2.63 -1.22
N ALA A 33 18.42 2.20 0.04
CA ALA A 33 17.94 2.99 1.18
C ALA A 33 18.79 4.25 1.43
N LEU A 34 20.06 4.23 1.04
CA LEU A 34 21.00 5.35 1.19
C LEU A 34 21.01 6.29 -0.02
N LEU A 35 20.85 5.77 -1.24
CA LEU A 35 20.94 6.56 -2.47
C LEU A 35 19.60 7.10 -2.97
N VAL A 36 18.49 6.50 -2.58
CA VAL A 36 17.15 6.94 -3.00
C VAL A 36 16.55 7.80 -1.90
N ASP A 37 16.28 9.07 -2.22
CA ASP A 37 15.61 10.01 -1.32
C ASP A 37 14.32 9.42 -0.75
N PRO A 38 14.00 9.63 0.55
CA PRO A 38 12.75 9.17 1.13
C PRO A 38 11.53 9.83 0.44
N PRO A 39 10.37 9.16 0.47
CA PRO A 39 9.12 9.71 -0.07
C PRO A 39 8.74 11.00 0.63
N LYS A 40 8.25 11.96 -0.15
CA LYS A 40 7.91 13.32 0.29
C LYS A 40 6.42 13.55 0.42
N TYR A 41 5.61 12.80 -0.34
CA TYR A 41 4.17 12.94 -0.40
C TYR A 41 3.46 11.88 0.42
N ASP A 42 2.39 12.27 1.10
CA ASP A 42 1.53 11.31 1.79
C ASP A 42 0.75 10.50 0.74
N VAL A 43 0.46 9.24 1.05
CA VAL A 43 -0.35 8.37 0.18
C VAL A 43 -1.68 8.06 0.85
N LEU A 44 -2.74 8.12 0.04
CA LEU A 44 -4.07 7.67 0.39
C LEU A 44 -4.31 6.29 -0.23
N TYR A 45 -4.75 5.36 0.60
CA TYR A 45 -5.10 4.00 0.16
C TYR A 45 -6.30 3.50 0.95
N ALA A 46 -7.12 2.68 0.31
CA ALA A 46 -8.28 2.05 0.93
C ALA A 46 -8.00 0.57 1.17
N THR A 47 -8.45 0.02 2.29
CA THR A 47 -8.47 -1.42 2.55
C THR A 47 -9.90 -1.93 2.64
N GLU A 48 -10.07 -3.26 2.63
CA GLU A 48 -11.40 -3.90 2.68
C GLU A 48 -12.26 -3.54 1.45
N TYR A 49 -11.61 -3.10 0.37
CA TYR A 49 -12.18 -2.79 -0.92
C TYR A 49 -12.44 -4.09 -1.72
N ASN A 50 -13.58 -4.74 -1.52
CA ASN A 50 -13.90 -6.00 -2.18
C ASN A 50 -14.42 -5.77 -3.60
N ASN A 51 -13.52 -5.89 -4.59
CA ASN A 51 -13.85 -5.77 -6.01
C ASN A 51 -14.01 -7.14 -6.73
N TYR A 52 -13.81 -8.27 -6.01
CA TYR A 52 -13.56 -9.54 -6.69
C TYR A 52 -14.79 -10.20 -7.32
N ASN A 53 -16.01 -9.81 -6.95
CA ASN A 53 -17.23 -10.43 -7.52
C ASN A 53 -18.46 -9.52 -7.61
N ASN A 54 -18.39 -8.24 -7.21
CA ASN A 54 -19.59 -7.40 -7.27
C ASN A 54 -19.26 -5.91 -7.34
N TYR A 55 -19.21 -5.36 -8.56
CA TYR A 55 -19.10 -3.92 -8.82
C TYR A 55 -20.26 -3.10 -8.22
N GLN A 56 -21.35 -3.76 -7.81
CA GLN A 56 -22.55 -3.12 -7.26
C GLN A 56 -22.54 -3.01 -5.72
N ASN A 57 -21.40 -3.23 -5.06
CA ASN A 57 -21.32 -3.15 -3.59
C ASN A 57 -20.84 -1.78 -3.10
N GLY A 58 -21.82 -0.93 -2.77
CA GLY A 58 -21.80 -0.09 -1.59
C GLY A 58 -21.13 1.27 -1.71
N VAL A 59 -19.80 1.29 -1.84
CA VAL A 59 -19.00 2.52 -1.67
C VAL A 59 -17.83 2.52 -2.64
N GLN A 60 -17.80 3.50 -3.55
CA GLN A 60 -16.69 3.76 -4.45
C GLN A 60 -15.91 4.99 -3.96
N ILE A 61 -14.58 4.91 -3.98
CA ILE A 61 -13.70 6.04 -3.65
C ILE A 61 -12.99 6.44 -4.93
N SER A 62 -13.04 7.71 -5.29
CA SER A 62 -12.41 8.22 -6.51
C SER A 62 -11.91 9.64 -6.28
N VAL A 63 -10.91 10.04 -7.06
CA VAL A 63 -10.42 11.43 -7.04
C VAL A 63 -11.02 12.14 -8.24
N VAL A 64 -11.78 13.20 -7.98
CA VAL A 64 -12.43 14.04 -8.99
C VAL A 64 -12.08 15.49 -8.68
N ASP A 65 -11.60 16.23 -9.68
CA ASP A 65 -11.14 17.60 -9.52
C ASP A 65 -10.13 17.78 -8.37
N HIS A 66 -9.19 16.84 -8.26
CA HIS A 66 -8.17 16.77 -7.21
C HIS A 66 -8.70 16.63 -5.78
N LYS A 67 -9.97 16.25 -5.62
CA LYS A 67 -10.60 15.99 -4.32
C LYS A 67 -11.04 14.54 -4.24
N VAL A 68 -10.86 13.94 -3.07
CA VAL A 68 -11.38 12.61 -2.81
C VAL A 68 -12.89 12.71 -2.64
N GLN A 69 -13.61 12.01 -3.51
CA GLN A 69 -15.04 11.84 -3.43
C GLN A 69 -15.35 10.39 -3.11
N VAL A 70 -16.28 10.21 -2.18
CA VAL A 70 -16.80 8.90 -1.84
C VAL A 70 -18.25 8.84 -2.34
N VAL A 71 -18.52 7.88 -3.21
CA VAL A 71 -19.81 7.66 -3.85
C VAL A 71 -20.46 6.44 -3.24
N TYR A 72 -21.64 6.61 -2.66
CA TYR A 72 -22.45 5.48 -2.20
C TYR A 72 -23.33 4.96 -3.35
N LEU A 73 -23.15 3.69 -3.72
CA LEU A 73 -23.90 3.01 -4.81
C LEU A 73 -25.00 2.07 -4.28
N GLY A 74 -25.17 1.99 -2.96
CA GLY A 74 -26.06 1.02 -2.32
C GLY A 74 -25.36 -0.33 -2.11
N SER A 75 -25.58 -0.96 -0.96
CA SER A 75 -25.04 -2.31 -0.69
C SER A 75 -26.18 -3.27 -0.33
N ALA A 76 -26.20 -4.42 -1.00
CA ALA A 76 -27.06 -5.55 -0.63
C ALA A 76 -26.52 -6.35 0.58
N MET A 77 -25.24 -6.14 0.94
CA MET A 77 -24.56 -6.89 2.01
C MET A 77 -24.03 -5.92 3.08
N GLY A 78 -24.49 -6.09 4.33
CA GLY A 78 -24.20 -5.19 5.45
C GLY A 78 -22.78 -5.27 6.02
N TYR A 79 -21.83 -5.92 5.37
CA TYR A 79 -20.62 -6.42 6.05
C TYR A 79 -19.29 -5.81 5.62
N GLN A 80 -19.22 -4.98 4.58
CA GLN A 80 -17.93 -4.43 4.14
C GLN A 80 -18.00 -2.92 3.94
N LYS A 81 -17.32 -2.20 4.83
CA LYS A 81 -17.14 -0.75 4.78
C LYS A 81 -15.67 -0.51 4.43
N PRO A 82 -15.35 0.10 3.27
CA PRO A 82 -13.95 0.40 2.96
C PRO A 82 -13.39 1.34 4.02
N ARG A 83 -12.14 1.08 4.41
CA ARG A 83 -11.42 1.92 5.36
C ARG A 83 -10.40 2.73 4.60
N LEU A 84 -10.45 4.05 4.75
CA LEU A 84 -9.51 4.96 4.10
C LEU A 84 -8.36 5.26 5.04
N TRP A 85 -7.14 5.17 4.53
CA TRP A 85 -5.93 5.38 5.28
C TRP A 85 -5.09 6.47 4.63
N ARG A 86 -4.43 7.28 5.46
CA ARG A 86 -3.39 8.22 5.07
C ARG A 86 -2.08 7.80 5.72
N TYR A 87 -1.10 7.44 4.89
CA TYR A 87 0.27 7.21 5.35
C TYR A 87 1.08 8.49 5.19
N SER A 88 1.73 8.93 6.27
CA SER A 88 2.68 10.03 6.22
C SER A 88 4.12 9.51 6.28
N PRO A 89 4.91 9.67 5.21
CA PRO A 89 6.27 9.18 5.20
C PRO A 89 7.22 9.96 6.11
N LYS A 90 6.85 11.19 6.51
CA LYS A 90 7.62 11.99 7.47
C LYS A 90 7.66 11.35 8.86
N THR A 91 6.55 10.76 9.29
CA THR A 91 6.41 10.13 10.60
C THR A 91 6.48 8.60 10.53
N GLY A 92 6.30 8.02 9.33
CA GLY A 92 6.08 6.58 9.15
C GLY A 92 4.73 6.11 9.69
N GLY A 93 3.88 7.04 10.13
CA GLY A 93 2.59 6.77 10.75
C GLY A 93 1.47 6.63 9.72
N VAL A 94 0.43 5.90 10.11
CA VAL A 94 -0.82 5.78 9.35
C VAL A 94 -1.96 6.34 10.20
N GLN A 95 -2.80 7.15 9.58
CA GLN A 95 -4.05 7.65 10.17
C GLN A 95 -5.23 7.05 9.40
N GLU A 96 -6.20 6.52 10.13
CA GLU A 96 -7.50 6.16 9.55
C GLU A 96 -8.33 7.41 9.35
N ILE A 97 -8.91 7.56 8.16
CA ILE A 97 -9.83 8.64 7.84
C ILE A 97 -11.25 8.04 7.85
N PRO A 98 -12.12 8.46 8.79
CA PRO A 98 -13.46 7.92 8.90
C PRO A 98 -14.32 8.37 7.72
N ILE A 99 -14.90 7.41 7.01
CA ILE A 99 -15.94 7.68 6.01
C ILE A 99 -17.30 7.67 6.72
N MET A 100 -17.88 8.85 6.92
CA MET A 100 -19.19 9.00 7.54
C MET A 100 -20.30 8.89 6.49
N LEU A 101 -21.10 7.83 6.55
CA LEU A 101 -22.30 7.70 5.72
C LEU A 101 -23.42 8.59 6.30
N PRO A 102 -24.07 9.44 5.49
CA PRO A 102 -25.15 10.29 5.98
C PRO A 102 -26.34 9.45 6.51
N PRO A 103 -27.05 9.95 7.54
CA PRO A 103 -28.18 9.26 8.16
C PRO A 103 -29.28 8.99 7.13
N GLY A 104 -29.72 7.73 7.02
CA GLY A 104 -30.71 7.27 6.04
C GLY A 104 -30.15 6.36 4.95
N LEU A 105 -28.82 6.33 4.74
CA LEU A 105 -28.15 5.34 3.90
C LEU A 105 -27.83 4.07 4.71
N VAL A 106 -28.87 3.34 5.09
CA VAL A 106 -28.76 2.03 5.76
C VAL A 106 -28.49 0.97 4.68
N PRO A 107 -27.62 -0.04 4.90
CA PRO A 107 -27.47 -1.14 3.95
C PRO A 107 -28.86 -1.68 3.59
N LEU A 108 -29.15 -1.75 2.29
CA LEU A 108 -30.37 -2.34 1.76
C LEU A 108 -30.33 -3.82 2.13
N GLY A 109 -30.86 -4.16 3.30
CA GLY A 109 -31.01 -5.55 3.70
C GLY A 109 -31.82 -6.28 2.65
N GLN A 110 -31.19 -7.25 1.97
CA GLN A 110 -31.78 -8.24 1.04
C GLN A 110 -32.91 -7.74 0.12
N ARG A 111 -32.91 -6.46 -0.26
CA ARG A 111 -33.80 -5.96 -1.32
C ARG A 111 -33.03 -6.00 -2.62
N PRO A 112 -33.54 -6.66 -3.68
CA PRO A 112 -32.92 -6.58 -4.99
C PRO A 112 -32.90 -5.11 -5.39
N VAL A 113 -31.68 -4.58 -5.54
CA VAL A 113 -31.46 -3.19 -5.94
C VAL A 113 -32.08 -3.02 -7.33
N THR A 114 -33.10 -2.18 -7.46
CA THR A 114 -33.59 -1.83 -8.80
C THR A 114 -32.60 -0.84 -9.43
N PRO A 115 -32.40 -0.82 -10.76
CA PRO A 115 -31.45 0.09 -11.42
C PRO A 115 -31.70 1.58 -11.11
N ALA A 116 -32.92 1.92 -10.68
CA ALA A 116 -33.31 3.26 -10.23
C ALA A 116 -32.73 3.64 -8.84
N ASP A 117 -32.47 2.67 -7.96
CA ASP A 117 -31.91 2.89 -6.62
C ASP A 117 -30.37 2.94 -6.63
N THR A 118 -29.71 2.30 -7.61
CA THR A 118 -28.25 2.24 -7.76
C THR A 118 -27.62 3.53 -8.31
N ALA A 119 -28.45 4.48 -8.77
CA ALA A 119 -28.01 5.66 -9.51
C ALA A 119 -27.92 6.95 -8.66
N LYS A 120 -28.21 6.89 -7.35
CA LYS A 120 -28.11 8.08 -6.49
C LYS A 120 -26.69 8.24 -5.97
N ILE A 121 -25.82 8.75 -6.85
CA ILE A 121 -24.47 9.21 -6.51
C ILE A 121 -24.60 10.25 -5.38
N THR A 122 -24.34 9.83 -4.15
CA THR A 122 -24.30 10.73 -3.01
C THR A 122 -22.83 11.00 -2.71
N PRO A 123 -22.32 12.18 -3.07
CA PRO A 123 -20.96 12.56 -2.68
C PRO A 123 -20.93 12.68 -1.16
N ILE A 124 -20.02 11.94 -0.55
CA ILE A 124 -19.71 12.05 0.88
C ILE A 124 -18.44 12.87 0.99
N GLU A 125 -18.56 14.03 1.62
CA GLU A 125 -17.40 14.83 1.98
C GLU A 125 -16.66 14.16 3.12
N VAL A 126 -15.33 14.15 3.02
CA VAL A 126 -14.44 13.58 4.04
C VAL A 126 -13.76 14.76 4.73
N PRO A 127 -14.21 15.15 5.94
CA PRO A 127 -13.74 16.37 6.61
C PRO A 127 -12.22 16.45 6.78
N ASP A 128 -11.59 15.30 7.06
CA ASP A 128 -10.13 15.20 7.26
C ASP A 128 -9.31 15.40 5.98
N LEU A 129 -9.97 15.46 4.81
CA LEU A 129 -9.36 15.71 3.50
C LEU A 129 -9.70 17.09 2.95
N VAL A 130 -10.42 17.93 3.71
CA VAL A 130 -10.76 19.29 3.29
C VAL A 130 -9.49 20.15 3.24
N GLY A 131 -9.30 20.86 2.12
CA GLY A 131 -8.09 21.65 1.83
C GLY A 131 -7.06 20.87 1.02
N LEU A 132 -6.98 19.55 1.20
CA LEU A 132 -5.97 18.74 0.54
C LEU A 132 -6.24 18.61 -0.96
N THR A 133 -5.17 18.77 -1.74
CA THR A 133 -5.15 18.46 -3.16
C THR A 133 -4.58 17.06 -3.33
N VAL A 134 -5.36 16.18 -3.97
CA VAL A 134 -5.02 14.78 -4.19
C VAL A 134 -4.81 14.53 -5.68
N ASP A 135 -3.73 13.87 -6.03
CA ASP A 135 -3.40 13.43 -7.38
C ASP A 135 -3.54 11.91 -7.50
N SER A 136 -4.37 11.44 -8.42
CA SER A 136 -4.59 10.01 -8.68
C SER A 136 -3.60 9.39 -9.66
N SER A 137 -2.54 10.09 -10.04
CA SER A 137 -1.47 9.56 -10.88
C SER A 137 -0.85 8.31 -10.25
N SER A 138 -0.54 7.28 -11.04
CA SER A 138 0.05 6.03 -10.52
C SER A 138 1.42 6.24 -9.88
N VAL A 139 2.14 7.27 -10.32
CA VAL A 139 3.46 7.65 -9.83
C VAL A 139 3.36 9.02 -9.16
N ALA A 140 3.88 9.11 -7.94
CA ALA A 140 3.97 10.34 -7.19
C ALA A 140 4.91 11.36 -7.87
N PRO A 141 4.80 12.67 -7.60
CA PRO A 141 5.68 13.67 -8.19
C PRO A 141 7.17 13.50 -7.83
N ASP A 142 7.47 12.75 -6.77
CA ASP A 142 8.84 12.38 -6.39
C ASP A 142 9.30 11.02 -6.98
N GLY A 143 8.48 10.39 -7.81
CA GLY A 143 8.80 9.16 -8.53
C GLY A 143 8.54 7.87 -7.74
N TYR A 144 7.83 7.93 -6.60
CA TYR A 144 7.37 6.74 -5.90
C TYR A 144 6.11 6.16 -6.52
N GLU A 145 6.02 4.84 -6.56
CA GLU A 145 4.85 4.12 -7.07
C GLU A 145 4.23 3.26 -5.96
N PHE A 146 2.90 3.22 -5.92
CA PHE A 146 2.15 2.31 -5.06
C PHE A 146 2.05 0.94 -5.74
N SER A 147 2.45 -0.11 -5.03
CA SER A 147 2.34 -1.49 -5.51
C SER A 147 1.67 -2.36 -4.46
N ALA A 148 0.62 -3.10 -4.84
CA ALA A 148 -0.07 -4.07 -3.98
C ALA A 148 -0.39 -5.37 -4.74
N GLY A 149 -0.39 -6.50 -4.02
CA GLY A 149 -0.74 -7.82 -4.54
C GLY A 149 0.37 -8.55 -5.31
N THR A 150 0.00 -9.63 -6.02
CA THR A 150 0.92 -10.53 -6.75
C THR A 150 1.71 -9.87 -7.88
N ASN A 151 1.28 -8.70 -8.35
CA ASN A 151 1.95 -7.94 -9.39
C ASN A 151 3.06 -7.02 -8.86
N GLY A 152 3.32 -7.02 -7.54
CA GLY A 152 4.48 -6.36 -6.92
C GLY A 152 5.81 -7.06 -7.22
N TYR A 153 6.02 -7.45 -8.48
CA TYR A 153 7.31 -7.88 -8.99
C TYR A 153 8.22 -6.65 -9.06
N SER A 154 8.75 -6.24 -7.91
CA SER A 154 10.02 -5.53 -7.91
C SER A 154 11.01 -6.47 -8.60
N GLY A 155 11.43 -6.14 -9.83
CA GLY A 155 12.39 -6.91 -10.64
C GLY A 155 13.80 -7.00 -10.04
N ASP A 156 13.89 -6.89 -8.72
CA ASP A 156 15.10 -7.02 -7.95
C ASP A 156 15.41 -8.51 -7.79
N VAL A 157 16.42 -8.94 -8.54
CA VAL A 157 17.00 -10.29 -8.52
C VAL A 157 17.29 -10.76 -7.08
N PHE A 158 17.56 -9.82 -6.16
CA PHE A 158 17.92 -10.09 -4.77
C PHE A 158 16.73 -10.36 -3.85
N THR A 159 15.56 -9.76 -4.11
CA THR A 159 14.35 -10.01 -3.30
C THR A 159 13.80 -11.41 -3.58
N GLY A 160 13.94 -11.91 -4.82
CA GLY A 160 13.51 -13.25 -5.21
C GLY A 160 14.35 -14.41 -4.64
N LEU A 161 15.63 -14.18 -4.35
CA LEU A 161 16.55 -15.23 -3.88
C LEU A 161 16.49 -15.52 -2.38
N PHE A 162 16.14 -14.52 -1.54
CA PHE A 162 16.26 -14.64 -0.08
C PHE A 162 14.99 -14.30 0.70
N TYR A 163 13.95 -13.75 0.05
CA TYR A 163 12.64 -13.52 0.67
C TYR A 163 11.62 -14.57 0.19
N SER A 164 11.90 -15.84 0.46
CA SER A 164 10.89 -16.89 0.33
C SER A 164 9.90 -16.82 1.50
N GLY A 165 8.71 -16.27 1.26
CA GLY A 165 7.53 -17.03 1.69
C GLY A 165 6.44 -16.42 2.56
N ARG A 166 6.36 -15.11 2.87
CA ARG A 166 5.19 -14.63 3.68
C ARG A 166 4.55 -13.29 3.31
N TYR A 167 5.12 -12.49 2.42
CA TYR A 167 4.66 -11.09 2.20
C TYR A 167 4.14 -10.79 0.79
N ARG A 168 3.67 -11.80 0.05
CA ARG A 168 3.28 -11.66 -1.37
C ARG A 168 2.11 -10.69 -1.64
N ASN A 169 1.42 -10.19 -0.62
CA ASN A 169 0.19 -9.39 -0.76
C ASN A 169 0.24 -8.07 0.01
N GLU A 170 1.42 -7.56 0.37
CA GLU A 170 1.51 -6.31 1.13
C GLU A 170 1.59 -5.10 0.20
N ALA A 171 0.90 -4.03 0.56
CA ALA A 171 1.06 -2.76 -0.15
C ALA A 171 2.38 -2.09 0.25
N VAL A 172 3.13 -1.68 -0.75
CA VAL A 172 4.46 -1.06 -0.61
C VAL A 172 4.57 0.16 -1.52
N LEU A 173 5.41 1.11 -1.12
CA LEU A 173 5.88 2.20 -1.98
C LEU A 173 7.24 1.81 -2.53
N THR A 174 7.39 1.89 -3.86
CA THR A 174 8.62 1.48 -4.52
C THR A 174 9.22 2.63 -5.35
N LYS A 175 10.55 2.71 -5.37
CA LYS A 175 11.31 3.63 -6.23
C LYS A 175 12.74 3.13 -6.36
N LYS A 176 13.18 2.80 -7.59
CA LYS A 176 14.59 2.44 -7.90
C LYS A 176 15.21 1.44 -6.90
N GLY A 177 14.50 0.35 -6.59
CA GLY A 177 14.96 -0.70 -5.66
C GLY A 177 14.77 -0.38 -4.17
N ARG A 178 14.36 0.84 -3.80
CA ARG A 178 13.89 1.13 -2.44
C ARG A 178 12.42 0.72 -2.32
N SER A 179 12.10 -0.04 -1.28
CA SER A 179 10.74 -0.48 -0.95
C SER A 179 10.38 -0.09 0.48
N ILE A 180 9.20 0.50 0.68
CA ILE A 180 8.69 0.95 1.98
C ILE A 180 7.32 0.32 2.21
N ARG A 181 7.19 -0.47 3.27
CA ARG A 181 5.94 -1.14 3.63
C ARG A 181 4.92 -0.17 4.19
N LEU A 182 3.67 -0.28 3.73
CA LEU A 182 2.54 0.46 4.28
C LEU A 182 1.94 -0.31 5.47
N PRO A 183 1.88 0.28 6.67
CA PRO A 183 1.21 -0.33 7.81
C PRO A 183 -0.28 -0.56 7.53
N ASN A 184 -0.87 -1.57 8.17
CA ASN A 184 -2.30 -1.90 8.07
C ASN A 184 -2.84 -2.23 6.67
N ALA A 185 -1.97 -2.37 5.66
CA ALA A 185 -2.37 -2.63 4.28
C ALA A 185 -2.59 -4.13 3.95
N GLY A 186 -2.66 -5.02 4.95
CA GLY A 186 -2.66 -6.47 4.73
C GLY A 186 -3.07 -7.35 5.90
N ASN A 187 -3.95 -6.89 6.79
CA ASN A 187 -4.38 -7.73 7.91
C ASN A 187 -5.46 -8.76 7.52
N ASN A 188 -4.99 -10.00 7.32
CA ASN A 188 -5.49 -11.18 7.99
C ASN A 188 -6.79 -11.87 7.52
N LEU A 189 -7.06 -11.91 6.22
CA LEU A 189 -8.05 -12.84 5.66
C LEU A 189 -7.51 -13.40 4.34
N TYR A 190 -7.83 -14.66 4.05
CA TYR A 190 -7.42 -15.47 2.88
C TYR A 190 -7.67 -14.83 1.49
N TYR A 191 -8.10 -13.56 1.44
CA TYR A 191 -8.41 -12.73 0.28
C TYR A 191 -7.72 -11.35 0.39
N ALA A 192 -6.40 -11.35 0.59
CA ALA A 192 -5.57 -10.16 0.85
C ALA A 192 -5.39 -9.18 -0.34
N ASN A 193 -6.30 -9.18 -1.33
CA ASN A 193 -6.21 -8.36 -2.55
C ASN A 193 -7.06 -7.09 -2.51
N ASN A 194 -7.46 -6.61 -1.33
CA ASN A 194 -8.46 -5.56 -1.18
C ASN A 194 -7.86 -4.19 -0.79
N THR A 195 -6.57 -3.99 -1.02
CA THR A 195 -5.92 -2.68 -0.84
C THR A 195 -5.88 -1.94 -2.18
N HIS A 196 -6.54 -0.79 -2.23
CA HIS A 196 -6.72 0.02 -3.44
C HIS A 196 -6.03 1.37 -3.28
N PHE A 197 -5.23 1.75 -4.28
CA PHE A 197 -4.62 3.09 -4.34
C PHE A 197 -5.68 4.15 -4.59
N VAL A 198 -5.66 5.25 -3.81
CA VAL A 198 -6.59 6.37 -4.01
C VAL A 198 -5.86 7.55 -4.66
N GLY A 199 -4.70 7.94 -4.13
CA GLY A 199 -3.97 9.09 -4.64
C GLY A 199 -2.82 9.53 -3.73
N TRP A 200 -2.05 10.51 -4.20
CA TRP A 200 -1.00 11.21 -3.49
C TRP A 200 -1.50 12.56 -3.00
N VAL A 201 -1.20 12.94 -1.77
CA VAL A 201 -1.50 14.29 -1.26
C VAL A 201 -0.39 15.22 -1.74
N VAL A 202 -0.67 16.04 -2.75
CA VAL A 202 0.32 16.92 -3.41
C VAL A 202 0.34 18.33 -2.84
N ALA A 203 -0.76 18.80 -2.23
CA ALA A 203 -0.82 20.08 -1.55
C ALA A 203 -1.78 20.05 -0.35
N PRO A 204 -1.54 20.87 0.70
CA PRO A 204 -2.46 21.09 1.80
C PRO A 204 -3.62 22.03 1.46
#